data_AF-A0A925R231-F1
#
_entry.id   AF-A0A925R231-F1
#
_cell.length_a   1.000
_cell.length_b   1.000
_cell.length_c   1.000
_cell.angle_alpha   90.00
_cell.angle_beta   90.00
_cell.angle_gamma   90.00
#
_symmetry.space_group_name_H-M   'P 1'
#
loop_
_entity.id
_entity.type
_entity.pdbx_description
1 polymer ?
#
loop_
_entity_poly.entity_id
_entity_poly.type
_entity_poly.pdbx_seq_one_letter_code
_entity_poly.pdbx_strand_id
1 'polypeptide(L)'
;MKFAYTAIESTSGKEKKGSIDSTSPEQAAVDLKAMGLFPTALAADTGGGAAVKAKGGKLTKDKKPGTGFGAGAAAAGAGGAVVRKKPTTLGAAVNQKGITVFTRQMATLIKAGMPILRSLEVLARQEKRPAFKWVIESIADTIRSGGNFSEALLQHPKLFDRLYVNMIKAGEAGGVLEIVLDRLAVFMEKSARIKGKIKSAMIYPVIVIFVAVVIVAGLMVFVIPKFESIFEGMLKGAPLPQLTQFVLSVSRFVQYQWFITILIIVGVVVLYKLFARTKFGIRVMDRLALILPGLGPLVLRASIARFTRTLGTLMASGVPILQSLIITRDTSGNVHLADALNIVHDRVKEGDSVAKPLDGTRIFPGMVTAMIEVGEETGALPEMLTRVADTYDEEVDNAVEGLTAIIEPIMIVILAVIVGVIVIAMFLPIVEIIKQLS
;
A
#
# COMPACT_ATOMS: atom_id res chain seq x y z
N MET A 1 6.54 -13.16 56.74
CA MET A 1 5.63 -12.00 56.60
C MET A 1 4.23 -12.54 56.33
N LYS A 2 3.18 -11.96 56.91
CA LYS A 2 1.80 -12.38 56.65
C LYS A 2 1.35 -11.78 55.33
N PHE A 3 0.89 -12.60 54.40
CA PHE A 3 0.28 -12.15 53.15
C PHE A 3 -1.19 -12.51 53.15
N ALA A 4 -2.05 -11.51 52.97
CA ALA A 4 -3.47 -11.74 52.70
C ALA A 4 -3.61 -12.12 51.23
N TYR A 5 -4.29 -13.24 50.96
CA TYR A 5 -4.53 -13.73 49.61
C TYR A 5 -6.02 -13.87 49.33
N THR A 6 -6.38 -13.60 48.08
CA THR A 6 -7.61 -14.11 47.47
C THR A 6 -7.16 -15.07 46.37
N ALA A 7 -7.59 -16.32 46.46
CA ALA A 7 -7.20 -17.36 45.52
C ALA A 7 -8.42 -18.19 45.10
N ILE A 8 -8.36 -18.74 43.89
CA ILE A 8 -9.40 -19.63 43.35
C ILE A 8 -8.92 -21.07 43.53
N GLU A 9 -9.75 -21.90 44.13
CA GLU A 9 -9.47 -23.33 44.31
C GLU A 9 -9.63 -24.08 42.99
N SER A 10 -8.61 -24.83 42.58
CA SER A 10 -8.55 -25.47 41.26
C SER A 10 -9.68 -26.47 41.00
N THR A 11 -10.22 -27.08 42.05
CA THR A 11 -11.21 -28.16 41.94
C THR A 11 -12.65 -27.64 42.02
N SER A 12 -12.88 -26.55 42.75
CA SER A 12 -14.21 -25.99 42.99
C SER A 12 -14.50 -24.70 42.21
N GLY A 13 -13.48 -24.00 41.70
CA GLY A 13 -13.63 -22.69 41.06
C GLY A 13 -14.14 -21.58 41.99
N LYS A 14 -14.24 -21.84 43.30
CA LYS A 14 -14.70 -20.87 44.30
C LYS A 14 -13.53 -20.03 44.83
N GLU A 15 -13.79 -18.75 45.03
CA GLU A 15 -12.84 -17.83 45.64
C GLU A 15 -12.74 -18.09 47.15
N LYS A 16 -11.51 -18.24 47.64
CA LYS A 16 -11.17 -18.41 49.05
C LYS A 16 -10.20 -17.30 49.46
N LYS A 17 -10.50 -16.68 50.61
CA LYS A 17 -9.68 -15.62 51.20
C LYS A 17 -9.04 -16.13 52.49
N GLY A 18 -7.76 -15.82 52.68
CA GLY A 18 -7.01 -16.26 53.85
C GLY A 18 -5.71 -15.49 54.00
N SER A 19 -4.90 -15.87 54.99
CA SER A 19 -3.54 -15.37 55.15
C SER A 19 -2.55 -16.54 55.17
N ILE A 20 -1.37 -16.30 54.57
CA ILE A 20 -0.26 -17.27 54.56
C ILE A 20 1.01 -16.58 55.01
N ASP A 21 1.80 -17.27 55.84
CA ASP A 21 3.09 -16.79 56.31
C ASP A 21 4.18 -17.28 55.34
N SER A 22 4.82 -16.36 54.62
CA SER A 22 5.94 -16.69 53.72
C SER A 22 7.00 -15.59 53.72
N THR A 23 8.17 -15.87 53.15
CA THR A 23 9.34 -14.97 53.17
C THR A 23 9.33 -13.94 52.04
N SER A 24 8.65 -14.21 50.92
CA SER A 24 8.49 -13.27 49.81
C SER A 24 7.13 -13.43 49.10
N PRO A 25 6.65 -12.42 48.34
CA PRO A 25 5.40 -12.51 47.59
C PRO A 25 5.42 -13.61 46.51
N GLU A 26 6.59 -13.86 45.90
CA GLU A 26 6.77 -14.91 44.91
C GLU A 26 6.72 -16.30 45.57
N GLN A 27 7.31 -16.45 46.75
CA GLN A 27 7.26 -17.69 47.52
C GLN A 27 5.84 -17.99 48.02
N ALA A 28 5.11 -16.98 48.49
CA ALA A 28 3.70 -17.12 48.88
C ALA A 28 2.82 -17.60 47.72
N ALA A 29 3.08 -17.13 46.48
CA ALA A 29 2.35 -17.58 45.30
C ALA A 29 2.65 -19.04 44.92
N VAL A 30 3.89 -19.51 45.16
CA VAL A 30 4.29 -20.90 44.96
C VAL A 30 3.66 -21.81 46.02
N ASP A 31 3.69 -21.39 47.29
CA ASP A 31 3.13 -22.15 48.41
C ASP A 31 1.59 -22.31 48.27
N LEU A 32 0.90 -21.25 47.81
CA LEU A 32 -0.55 -21.31 47.52
C LEU A 32 -0.87 -22.26 46.36
N LYS A 33 -0.06 -22.25 45.30
CA LYS A 33 -0.22 -23.19 44.19
C LYS A 33 0.01 -24.65 44.62
N ALA A 34 0.95 -24.89 45.53
CA ALA A 34 1.17 -26.21 46.12
C ALA A 34 -0.05 -26.71 46.93
N MET A 35 -0.84 -25.78 47.48
CA MET A 35 -2.12 -26.07 48.14
C MET A 35 -3.32 -26.14 47.17
N GLY A 36 -3.09 -26.11 45.85
CA GLY A 36 -4.15 -26.15 44.84
C GLY A 36 -4.96 -24.85 44.70
N LEU A 37 -4.43 -23.74 45.24
CA LEU A 37 -5.05 -22.42 45.23
C LEU A 37 -4.29 -21.49 44.28
N PHE A 38 -4.99 -20.92 43.30
CA PHE A 38 -4.40 -19.98 42.34
C PHE A 38 -4.65 -18.54 42.78
N PRO A 39 -3.62 -17.78 43.20
CA PRO A 39 -3.81 -16.43 43.72
C PRO A 39 -4.25 -15.47 42.61
N THR A 40 -5.37 -14.77 42.82
CA THR A 40 -5.86 -13.68 41.97
C THR A 40 -5.46 -12.31 42.52
N ALA A 41 -5.21 -12.21 43.84
CA ALA A 41 -4.63 -11.04 44.47
C ALA A 41 -3.81 -11.44 45.71
N LEU A 42 -2.61 -10.88 45.87
CA LEU A 42 -1.71 -11.03 47.01
C LEU A 42 -1.32 -9.65 47.52
N ALA A 43 -1.63 -9.36 48.79
CA ALA A 43 -1.26 -8.12 49.45
C ALA A 43 -0.49 -8.43 50.74
N ALA A 44 0.63 -7.74 50.96
CA ALA A 44 1.36 -7.83 52.22
C ALA A 44 0.53 -7.16 53.32
N ASP A 45 0.24 -7.89 54.40
CA ASP A 45 -0.50 -7.34 55.52
C ASP A 45 0.46 -6.50 56.39
N THR A 46 0.64 -5.23 56.02
CA THR A 46 1.30 -4.24 56.87
C THR A 46 0.25 -3.73 57.85
N GLY A 47 0.22 -4.31 59.05
CA GLY A 47 -0.81 -4.01 60.04
C GLY A 47 -0.98 -2.51 60.32
N GLY A 48 -2.23 -2.02 60.20
CA GLY A 48 -2.69 -0.76 60.78
C GLY A 48 -3.44 0.21 59.86
N GLY A 49 -4.79 0.19 59.93
CA GLY A 49 -5.61 1.41 60.03
C GLY A 49 -6.16 2.12 58.76
N ALA A 50 -7.49 2.09 58.62
CA ALA A 50 -8.39 3.12 58.04
C ALA A 50 -8.51 3.32 56.50
N ALA A 51 -9.54 2.66 55.97
CA ALA A 51 -10.49 3.00 54.89
C ALA A 51 -10.28 4.24 53.99
N VAL A 52 -10.29 4.02 52.66
CA VAL A 52 -10.95 4.92 51.69
C VAL A 52 -11.79 4.10 50.70
N LYS A 53 -13.06 4.51 50.58
CA LYS A 53 -14.15 3.95 49.75
C LYS A 53 -13.81 3.92 48.25
N ALA A 54 -14.05 2.78 47.60
CA ALA A 54 -14.30 2.73 46.16
C ALA A 54 -15.81 2.91 45.89
N LYS A 55 -16.18 3.95 45.14
CA LYS A 55 -17.51 4.13 44.56
C LYS A 55 -17.38 4.31 43.04
N GLY A 56 -18.07 3.42 42.31
CA GLY A 56 -18.73 3.74 41.05
C GLY A 56 -17.96 3.42 39.76
N GLY A 57 -18.44 2.43 39.00
CA GLY A 57 -18.09 2.27 37.59
C GLY A 57 -18.42 0.90 37.01
N LYS A 58 -19.68 0.72 36.59
CA LYS A 58 -20.23 -0.48 35.96
C LYS A 58 -19.49 -0.88 34.67
N LEU A 59 -19.49 -2.19 34.43
CA LEU A 59 -19.08 -2.90 33.21
C LEU A 59 -19.85 -2.41 31.96
N THR A 60 -19.16 -2.39 30.81
CA THR A 60 -19.65 -3.02 29.58
C THR A 60 -18.50 -3.59 28.74
N LYS A 61 -18.52 -4.92 28.65
CA LYS A 61 -18.04 -5.84 27.60
C LYS A 61 -17.87 -5.23 26.20
N ASP A 62 -16.71 -5.50 25.57
CA ASP A 62 -16.58 -6.39 24.39
C ASP A 62 -15.33 -6.06 23.53
N LYS A 63 -14.28 -6.90 23.64
CA LYS A 63 -13.54 -7.44 22.48
C LYS A 63 -12.56 -8.54 22.89
N LYS A 64 -12.83 -9.75 22.38
CA LYS A 64 -11.97 -10.95 22.39
C LYS A 64 -10.96 -10.90 21.21
N PRO A 65 -10.00 -11.83 21.09
CA PRO A 65 -8.58 -11.50 21.07
C PRO A 65 -7.88 -11.83 19.74
N GLY A 66 -6.85 -11.07 19.40
CA GLY A 66 -5.92 -11.37 18.31
C GLY A 66 -4.54 -11.65 18.88
N THR A 67 -4.17 -12.92 18.84
CA THR A 67 -2.89 -13.55 19.19
C THR A 67 -1.64 -12.69 18.95
N GLY A 68 -1.05 -12.20 20.03
CA GLY A 68 0.35 -11.78 20.09
C GLY A 68 1.14 -12.82 20.89
N PHE A 69 1.92 -13.66 20.20
CA PHE A 69 3.01 -14.38 20.85
C PHE A 69 4.12 -13.37 21.14
N GLY A 70 4.09 -12.82 22.35
CA GLY A 70 5.20 -12.08 22.93
C GLY A 70 6.24 -13.08 23.43
N ALA A 71 7.40 -13.10 22.79
CA ALA A 71 8.61 -13.67 23.35
C ALA A 71 9.01 -12.82 24.58
N GLY A 72 8.87 -13.40 25.77
CA GLY A 72 9.43 -12.86 27.00
C GLY A 72 10.93 -13.19 27.04
N ALA A 73 11.77 -12.18 26.77
CA ALA A 73 13.19 -12.24 27.02
C ALA A 73 13.47 -12.05 28.51
N ALA A 74 14.28 -12.95 29.06
CA ALA A 74 14.92 -12.80 30.36
C ALA A 74 15.95 -11.67 30.32
N ALA A 75 16.00 -10.89 31.40
CA ALA A 75 16.95 -9.82 31.62
C ALA A 75 18.27 -10.34 32.22
N ALA A 76 19.41 -9.84 31.75
CA ALA A 76 20.54 -9.40 32.57
C ALA A 76 21.68 -8.86 31.67
N GLY A 77 22.21 -7.67 32.00
CA GLY A 77 23.43 -7.14 31.38
C GLY A 77 23.42 -5.62 31.28
N ALA A 78 24.03 -4.95 32.26
CA ALA A 78 24.07 -3.50 32.39
C ALA A 78 24.89 -2.79 31.29
N GLY A 79 24.31 -1.72 30.75
CA GLY A 79 24.94 -0.75 29.85
C GLY A 79 23.86 0.20 29.36
N GLY A 80 23.87 1.44 29.83
CA GLY A 80 22.76 2.40 29.65
C GLY A 80 22.39 2.64 28.18
N ALA A 81 21.37 1.92 27.70
CA ALA A 81 20.72 2.22 26.44
C ALA A 81 19.77 3.40 26.66
N VAL A 82 20.13 4.56 26.11
CA VAL A 82 19.24 5.72 26.00
C VAL A 82 18.03 5.27 25.19
N VAL A 83 16.89 5.04 25.84
CA VAL A 83 15.63 4.71 25.18
C VAL A 83 15.18 5.95 24.39
N ARG A 84 15.57 6.05 23.13
CA ARG A 84 15.13 7.11 22.21
C ARG A 84 13.62 7.00 22.03
N LYS A 85 12.87 7.97 22.57
CA LYS A 85 11.40 8.04 22.42
C LYS A 85 11.03 8.00 20.93
N LYS A 86 10.15 7.06 20.55
CA LYS A 86 9.59 6.97 19.21
C LYS A 86 8.93 8.31 18.85
N PRO A 87 9.32 8.97 17.73
CA PRO A 87 8.63 10.18 17.30
C PRO A 87 7.17 9.86 16.94
N THR A 88 6.26 10.73 17.36
CA THR A 88 4.79 10.59 17.21
C THR A 88 4.30 10.63 15.76
N THR A 89 5.19 10.84 14.78
CA THR A 89 4.88 10.95 13.35
C THR A 89 5.49 9.80 12.55
N LEU A 90 5.21 8.55 12.95
CA LEU A 90 5.69 7.34 12.25
C LEU A 90 5.06 7.11 10.85
N GLY A 91 4.29 8.07 10.31
CA GLY A 91 3.50 7.89 9.08
C GLY A 91 3.66 8.97 8.01
N ALA A 92 4.32 10.10 8.27
CA ALA A 92 4.19 11.27 7.39
C ALA A 92 5.44 11.68 6.58
N ALA A 93 6.61 11.03 6.71
CA ALA A 93 7.84 11.67 6.19
C ALA A 93 8.88 10.77 5.50
N VAL A 94 8.53 9.57 5.01
CA VAL A 94 9.44 8.84 4.11
C VAL A 94 8.75 8.51 2.81
N ASN A 95 9.02 9.33 1.79
CA ASN A 95 8.61 9.03 0.43
C ASN A 95 9.54 7.95 -0.17
N GLN A 96 9.05 7.17 -1.13
CA GLN A 96 9.81 6.13 -1.83
C GLN A 96 11.13 6.66 -2.41
N LYS A 97 11.13 7.91 -2.89
CA LYS A 97 12.35 8.61 -3.34
C LYS A 97 13.45 8.67 -2.27
N GLY A 98 13.07 8.84 -1.00
CA GLY A 98 14.02 8.87 0.11
C GLY A 98 14.68 7.52 0.37
N ILE A 99 13.94 6.41 0.24
CA ILE A 99 14.48 5.06 0.38
C ILE A 99 15.39 4.74 -0.81
N THR A 100 15.03 5.17 -2.02
CA THR A 100 15.90 5.06 -3.21
C THR A 100 17.25 5.76 -2.99
N VAL A 101 17.23 7.01 -2.53
CA VAL A 101 18.46 7.78 -2.25
C VAL A 101 19.29 7.12 -1.15
N PHE A 102 18.66 6.72 -0.04
CA PHE A 102 19.34 5.98 1.03
C PHE A 102 20.02 4.71 0.52
N THR A 103 19.33 3.93 -0.32
CA THR A 103 19.84 2.67 -0.87
C THR A 103 21.01 2.92 -1.82
N ARG A 104 20.91 3.93 -2.69
CA ARG A 104 22.02 4.34 -3.57
C ARG A 104 23.23 4.80 -2.76
N GLN A 105 23.03 5.63 -1.74
CA GLN A 105 24.13 6.11 -0.89
C GLN A 105 24.75 4.96 -0.08
N MET A 106 23.94 4.03 0.43
CA MET A 106 24.43 2.81 1.09
C MET A 106 25.28 2.00 0.14
N ALA A 107 24.80 1.73 -1.09
CA ALA A 107 25.55 1.01 -2.11
C ALA A 107 26.92 1.67 -2.38
N THR A 108 26.95 3.00 -2.55
CA THR A 108 28.19 3.75 -2.78
C THR A 108 29.17 3.65 -1.61
N LEU A 109 28.68 3.75 -0.35
CA LEU A 109 29.54 3.67 0.83
C LEU A 109 30.10 2.26 1.05
N ILE A 110 29.27 1.22 0.88
CA ILE A 110 29.70 -0.18 1.00
C ILE A 110 30.71 -0.51 -0.11
N LYS A 111 30.46 -0.05 -1.34
CA LYS A 111 31.40 -0.17 -2.47
C LYS A 111 32.74 0.51 -2.24
N ALA A 112 32.76 1.60 -1.47
CA ALA A 112 34.00 2.24 -1.03
C ALA A 112 34.70 1.49 0.11
N GLY A 113 34.23 0.31 0.50
CA GLY A 113 34.78 -0.50 1.60
C GLY A 113 34.41 -0.01 2.99
N MET A 114 33.45 0.91 3.12
CA MET A 114 33.02 1.38 4.44
C MET A 114 32.21 0.29 5.17
N PRO A 115 32.48 0.01 6.46
CA PRO A 115 31.67 -0.92 7.24
C PRO A 115 30.21 -0.47 7.35
N ILE A 116 29.25 -1.42 7.28
CA ILE A 116 27.80 -1.16 7.26
C ILE A 116 27.36 -0.25 8.42
N LEU A 117 27.79 -0.56 9.64
CA LEU A 117 27.45 0.23 10.82
C LEU A 117 27.92 1.69 10.65
N ARG A 118 29.14 1.90 10.13
CA ARG A 118 29.67 3.23 9.90
C ARG A 118 28.91 3.96 8.80
N SER A 119 28.55 3.27 7.72
CA SER A 119 27.72 3.82 6.65
C SER A 119 26.36 4.28 7.18
N LEU A 120 25.68 3.47 7.99
CA LEU A 120 24.41 3.84 8.63
C LEU A 120 24.55 5.07 9.52
N GLU A 121 25.61 5.18 10.32
CA GLU A 121 25.86 6.36 11.17
C GLU A 121 26.13 7.64 10.37
N VAL A 122 26.80 7.53 9.22
CA VAL A 122 27.02 8.66 8.31
C VAL A 122 25.69 9.10 7.71
N LEU A 123 24.89 8.16 7.20
CA LEU A 123 23.58 8.44 6.61
C LEU A 123 22.59 9.01 7.63
N ALA A 124 22.57 8.47 8.86
CA ALA A 124 21.75 9.00 9.95
C ALA A 124 22.10 10.45 10.32
N ARG A 125 23.38 10.81 10.27
CA ARG A 125 23.84 12.20 10.50
C ARG A 125 23.44 13.15 9.39
N GLN A 126 23.41 12.69 8.14
CA GLN A 126 23.05 13.49 6.97
C GLN A 126 21.53 13.56 6.73
N GLU A 127 20.74 12.65 7.31
CA GLU A 127 19.30 12.59 7.09
C GLU A 127 18.57 13.77 7.77
N LYS A 128 17.91 14.58 6.94
CA LYS A 128 17.20 15.79 7.35
C LYS A 128 15.83 15.46 7.98
N ARG A 129 15.25 14.31 7.66
CA ARG A 129 13.89 13.94 8.10
C ARG A 129 13.96 13.16 9.42
N PRO A 130 13.42 13.70 10.53
CA PRO A 130 13.54 13.07 11.85
C PRO A 130 13.01 11.63 11.91
N ALA A 131 11.90 11.36 11.23
CA ALA A 131 11.31 10.02 11.20
C ALA A 131 12.21 8.99 10.53
N PHE A 132 12.86 9.35 9.41
CA PHE A 132 13.75 8.41 8.71
C PHE A 132 15.09 8.28 9.42
N LYS A 133 15.60 9.38 9.98
CA LYS A 133 16.79 9.36 10.85
C LYS A 133 16.62 8.36 12.00
N TRP A 134 15.48 8.40 12.70
CA TRP A 134 15.16 7.45 13.77
C TRP A 134 15.16 5.99 13.28
N VAL A 135 14.64 5.73 12.08
CA VAL A 135 14.68 4.38 11.48
C VAL A 135 16.12 3.95 11.19
N ILE A 136 16.94 4.80 10.56
CA ILE A 136 18.34 4.47 10.25
C ILE A 136 19.12 4.22 11.54
N GLU A 137 18.88 5.02 12.58
CA GLU A 137 19.45 4.83 13.91
C GLU A 137 19.00 3.51 14.55
N SER A 138 17.72 3.15 14.47
CA SER A 138 17.19 1.88 14.96
C SER A 138 17.81 0.67 14.26
N ILE A 139 18.05 0.78 12.95
CA ILE A 139 18.75 -0.25 12.16
C ILE A 139 20.21 -0.34 12.63
N ALA A 140 20.89 0.79 12.79
CA ALA A 140 22.27 0.84 13.28
C ALA A 140 22.41 0.23 14.68
N ASP A 141 21.45 0.48 15.56
CA ASP A 141 21.42 -0.07 16.93
C ASP A 141 21.28 -1.60 16.91
N THR A 142 20.44 -2.15 16.01
CA THR A 142 20.27 -3.60 15.83
C THR A 142 21.57 -4.25 15.37
N ILE A 143 22.25 -3.65 14.38
CA ILE A 143 23.55 -4.16 13.90
C ILE A 143 24.62 -4.02 14.99
N ARG A 144 24.61 -2.92 15.75
CA ARG A 144 25.53 -2.73 16.89
C ARG A 144 25.35 -3.81 17.96
N SER A 145 24.12 -4.29 18.16
CA SER A 145 23.83 -5.41 19.07
C SER A 145 24.18 -6.79 18.50
N GLY A 146 24.72 -6.87 17.28
CA GLY A 146 25.13 -8.13 16.64
C GLY A 146 24.08 -8.78 15.76
N GLY A 147 22.95 -8.12 15.49
CA GLY A 147 21.94 -8.61 14.55
C GLY A 147 22.34 -8.38 13.08
N ASN A 148 21.71 -9.11 12.17
CA ASN A 148 21.95 -8.95 10.73
C ASN A 148 21.25 -7.71 10.17
N PHE A 149 21.78 -7.14 9.08
CA PHE A 149 21.17 -5.99 8.40
C PHE A 149 19.78 -6.33 7.86
N SER A 150 19.57 -7.52 7.28
CA SER A 150 18.26 -7.96 6.82
C SER A 150 17.22 -8.07 7.94
N GLU A 151 17.63 -8.51 9.13
CA GLU A 151 16.76 -8.58 10.32
C GLU A 151 16.40 -7.19 10.85
N ALA A 152 17.35 -6.27 10.85
CA ALA A 152 17.11 -4.88 11.22
C ALA A 152 16.10 -4.21 10.26
N LEU A 153 16.19 -4.48 8.95
CA LEU A 153 15.25 -3.97 7.95
C LEU A 153 13.84 -4.55 8.10
N LEU A 154 13.72 -5.82 8.50
CA LEU A 154 12.42 -6.50 8.72
C LEU A 154 11.56 -5.83 9.80
N GLN A 155 12.18 -5.13 10.75
CA GLN A 155 11.44 -4.38 11.79
C GLN A 155 10.69 -3.16 11.23
N HIS A 156 10.96 -2.77 9.98
CA HIS A 156 10.38 -1.61 9.30
C HIS A 156 9.69 -1.98 7.97
N PRO A 157 8.67 -2.87 7.98
CA PRO A 157 8.06 -3.43 6.75
C PRO A 157 7.26 -2.42 5.93
N LYS A 158 6.94 -1.25 6.50
CA LYS A 158 6.30 -0.14 5.77
C LYS A 158 7.26 0.61 4.84
N LEU A 159 8.57 0.51 5.08
CA LEU A 159 9.62 1.19 4.32
C LEU A 159 10.40 0.21 3.45
N PHE A 160 10.73 -0.96 3.98
CA PHE A 160 11.46 -2.00 3.27
C PHE A 160 10.49 -3.15 2.97
N ASP A 161 10.18 -3.32 1.70
CA ASP A 161 9.30 -4.41 1.26
C ASP A 161 10.03 -5.77 1.33
N ARG A 162 9.26 -6.86 1.10
CA ARG A 162 9.81 -8.22 1.17
C ARG A 162 10.92 -8.45 0.14
N LEU A 163 10.83 -7.80 -1.03
CA LEU A 163 11.84 -7.90 -2.08
C LEU A 163 13.17 -7.31 -1.60
N TYR A 164 13.13 -6.08 -1.06
CA TYR A 164 14.28 -5.39 -0.49
C TYR A 164 14.98 -6.26 0.55
N VAL A 165 14.23 -6.72 1.55
CA VAL A 165 14.78 -7.53 2.65
C VAL A 165 15.40 -8.83 2.14
N ASN A 166 14.70 -9.58 1.28
CA ASN A 166 15.19 -10.88 0.81
C ASN A 166 16.44 -10.75 -0.06
N MET A 167 16.54 -9.68 -0.86
CA MET A 167 17.77 -9.37 -1.58
C MET A 167 18.92 -9.12 -0.64
N ILE A 168 18.74 -8.23 0.35
CA ILE A 168 19.78 -7.96 1.36
C ILE A 168 20.18 -9.25 2.09
N LYS A 169 19.21 -10.07 2.50
CA LYS A 169 19.47 -11.36 3.15
C LYS A 169 20.33 -12.29 2.30
N ALA A 170 20.06 -12.38 1.00
CA ALA A 170 20.87 -13.18 0.08
C ALA A 170 22.27 -12.59 -0.11
N GLY A 171 22.39 -11.26 -0.19
CA GLY A 171 23.67 -10.56 -0.25
C GLY A 171 24.52 -10.73 1.01
N GLU A 172 23.90 -10.74 2.18
CA GLU A 172 24.58 -11.03 3.46
C GLU A 172 25.05 -12.48 3.53
N ALA A 173 24.17 -13.43 3.20
CA ALA A 173 24.51 -14.86 3.23
C ALA A 173 25.61 -15.22 2.19
N GLY A 174 25.60 -14.56 1.04
CA GLY A 174 26.58 -14.76 -0.04
C GLY A 174 27.81 -13.87 0.04
N GLY A 175 27.93 -12.98 1.03
CA GLY A 175 29.06 -12.05 1.15
C GLY A 175 29.17 -11.02 0.01
N VAL A 176 28.12 -10.84 -0.80
CA VAL A 176 28.07 -9.98 -2.00
C VAL A 176 27.14 -8.78 -1.81
N LEU A 177 27.05 -8.27 -0.58
CA LEU A 177 26.14 -7.20 -0.20
C LEU A 177 26.33 -5.92 -1.04
N GLU A 178 27.57 -5.62 -1.45
CA GLU A 178 27.88 -4.50 -2.35
C GLU A 178 27.10 -4.59 -3.67
N ILE A 179 27.21 -5.74 -4.35
CA ILE A 179 26.57 -6.00 -5.65
C ILE A 179 25.05 -5.94 -5.51
N VAL A 180 24.54 -6.53 -4.43
CA VAL A 180 23.09 -6.56 -4.16
C VAL A 180 22.54 -5.16 -3.90
N LEU A 181 23.22 -4.35 -3.09
CA LEU A 181 22.81 -2.97 -2.82
C LEU A 181 22.83 -2.11 -4.09
N ASP A 182 23.84 -2.28 -4.96
CA ASP A 182 23.90 -1.56 -6.23
C ASP A 182 22.74 -1.95 -7.16
N ARG A 183 22.47 -3.25 -7.30
CA ARG A 183 21.32 -3.76 -8.07
C ARG A 183 19.99 -3.26 -7.52
N LEU A 184 19.83 -3.26 -6.20
CA LEU A 184 18.64 -2.76 -5.53
C LEU A 184 18.46 -1.26 -5.79
N ALA A 185 19.54 -0.48 -5.72
CA ALA A 185 19.52 0.94 -6.04
C ALA A 185 19.11 1.19 -7.49
N VAL A 186 19.72 0.49 -8.46
CA VAL A 186 19.36 0.58 -9.89
C VAL A 186 17.89 0.21 -10.12
N PHE A 187 17.42 -0.89 -9.51
CA PHE A 187 16.03 -1.33 -9.58
C PHE A 187 15.06 -0.25 -9.07
N MET A 188 15.36 0.32 -7.90
CA MET A 188 14.54 1.36 -7.29
C MET A 188 14.54 2.66 -8.11
N GLU A 189 15.67 3.03 -8.71
CA GLU A 189 15.80 4.19 -9.59
C GLU A 189 15.00 4.04 -10.89
N LYS A 190 15.11 2.88 -11.56
CA LYS A 190 14.29 2.55 -12.74
C LYS A 190 12.80 2.59 -12.37
N SER A 191 12.41 1.95 -11.27
CA SER A 191 11.03 1.97 -10.79
C SER A 191 10.51 3.38 -10.47
N ALA A 192 11.34 4.23 -9.86
CA ALA A 192 10.98 5.61 -9.56
C ALA A 192 10.86 6.46 -10.84
N ARG A 193 11.71 6.24 -11.84
CA ARG A 193 11.65 6.89 -13.15
C ARG A 193 10.35 6.58 -13.87
N ILE A 194 9.96 5.30 -13.95
CA ILE A 194 8.71 4.86 -14.59
C ILE A 194 7.50 5.47 -13.89
N LYS A 195 7.44 5.37 -12.55
CA LYS A 195 6.36 6.01 -11.76
C LYS A 195 6.33 7.52 -11.98
N GLY A 196 7.50 8.17 -12.08
CA GLY A 196 7.64 9.58 -12.38
C GLY A 196 7.06 9.94 -13.74
N LYS A 197 7.40 9.19 -14.79
CA LYS A 197 6.86 9.35 -16.15
C LYS A 197 5.34 9.21 -16.17
N ILE A 198 4.80 8.13 -15.59
CA ILE A 198 3.35 7.91 -15.49
C ILE A 198 2.68 9.07 -14.77
N LYS A 199 3.24 9.52 -13.63
CA LYS A 199 2.68 10.64 -12.87
C LYS A 199 2.70 11.92 -13.70
N SER A 200 3.79 12.22 -14.40
CA SER A 200 3.92 13.41 -15.25
C SER A 200 2.96 13.38 -16.43
N ALA A 201 2.79 12.24 -17.10
CA ALA A 201 1.84 12.07 -18.21
C ALA A 201 0.39 12.30 -17.76
N MET A 202 0.05 11.96 -16.51
CA MET A 202 -1.28 12.17 -15.93
C MET A 202 -1.57 13.62 -15.52
N ILE A 203 -0.57 14.50 -15.43
CA ILE A 203 -0.79 15.90 -15.00
C ILE A 203 -1.68 16.63 -16.01
N TYR A 204 -1.41 16.48 -17.30
CA TYR A 204 -2.15 17.18 -18.34
C TYR A 204 -3.63 16.79 -18.38
N PRO A 205 -4.01 15.49 -18.45
CA PRO A 205 -5.41 15.07 -18.37
C PRO A 205 -6.13 15.59 -17.12
N VAL A 206 -5.47 15.57 -15.96
CA VAL A 206 -6.07 16.04 -14.70
C VAL A 206 -6.37 17.54 -14.75
N ILE A 207 -5.45 18.36 -15.28
CA ILE A 207 -5.65 19.81 -15.41
C ILE A 207 -6.79 20.10 -16.39
N VAL A 208 -6.81 19.46 -17.55
CA VAL A 208 -7.85 19.71 -18.56
C VAL A 208 -9.24 19.27 -18.05
N ILE A 209 -9.35 18.10 -17.42
CA ILE A 209 -10.59 17.65 -16.77
C ILE A 209 -11.03 18.66 -15.70
N PHE A 210 -10.10 19.13 -14.87
CA PHE A 210 -10.40 20.11 -13.84
C PHE A 210 -10.96 21.41 -14.45
N VAL A 211 -10.30 21.97 -15.47
CA VAL A 211 -10.77 23.18 -16.17
C VAL A 211 -12.13 22.95 -16.84
N ALA A 212 -12.31 21.80 -17.51
CA ALA A 212 -13.58 21.43 -18.12
C ALA A 212 -14.73 21.37 -17.10
N VAL A 213 -14.50 20.71 -15.95
CA VAL A 213 -15.47 20.63 -14.85
C VAL A 213 -15.79 22.01 -14.30
N VAL A 214 -14.79 22.89 -14.12
CA VAL A 214 -15.01 24.27 -13.67
C VAL A 214 -15.86 25.07 -14.66
N ILE A 215 -15.58 24.98 -15.96
CA ILE A 215 -16.36 25.66 -17.00
C ILE A 215 -17.81 25.16 -17.00
N VAL A 216 -18.02 23.84 -17.03
CA VAL A 216 -19.36 23.25 -17.02
C VAL A 216 -20.11 23.59 -15.73
N ALA A 217 -19.46 23.52 -14.57
CA ALA A 217 -20.05 23.92 -13.29
C ALA A 217 -20.45 25.40 -13.30
N GLY A 218 -19.61 26.29 -13.83
CA GLY A 218 -19.92 27.70 -13.98
C GLY A 218 -21.14 27.95 -14.88
N LEU A 219 -21.25 27.25 -16.01
CA LEU A 219 -22.43 27.30 -16.88
C LEU A 219 -23.69 26.84 -16.14
N MET A 220 -23.60 25.72 -15.41
CA MET A 220 -24.72 25.14 -14.66
C MET A 220 -25.16 26.01 -13.48
N VAL A 221 -24.24 26.68 -12.79
CA VAL A 221 -24.54 27.47 -11.59
C VAL A 221 -24.92 28.91 -11.92
N PHE A 222 -24.40 29.52 -13.00
CA PHE A 222 -24.64 30.94 -13.27
C PHE A 222 -25.42 31.23 -14.55
N VAL A 223 -25.23 30.44 -15.61
CA VAL A 223 -25.81 30.75 -16.93
C VAL A 223 -27.18 30.12 -17.07
N ILE A 224 -27.29 28.81 -16.86
CA ILE A 224 -28.53 28.05 -17.04
C ILE A 224 -29.72 28.58 -16.20
N PRO A 225 -29.55 28.94 -14.91
CA PRO A 225 -30.64 29.49 -14.09
C PRO A 225 -31.16 30.84 -14.59
N LYS A 226 -30.30 31.67 -15.21
CA LYS A 226 -30.75 32.94 -15.80
C LYS A 226 -31.70 32.69 -16.96
N PHE A 227 -31.38 31.72 -17.81
CA PHE A 227 -32.27 31.31 -18.89
C PHE A 227 -33.55 30.66 -18.38
N GLU A 228 -33.51 29.90 -17.28
CA GLU A 228 -34.73 29.39 -16.64
C GLU A 228 -35.72 30.50 -16.33
N SER A 229 -35.27 31.57 -15.67
CA SER A 229 -36.12 32.73 -15.35
C SER A 229 -36.69 33.43 -16.58
N ILE A 230 -35.92 33.47 -17.68
CA ILE A 230 -36.35 34.04 -18.96
C ILE A 230 -37.45 33.16 -19.58
N PHE A 231 -37.30 31.84 -19.54
CA PHE A 231 -38.28 30.89 -20.08
C PHE A 231 -39.57 30.87 -19.27
N GLU A 232 -39.50 30.91 -17.94
CA GLU A 232 -40.68 30.98 -17.07
C GLU A 232 -41.52 32.24 -17.36
N GLY A 233 -40.86 33.38 -17.62
CA GLY A 233 -41.54 34.63 -17.98
C GLY A 233 -42.19 34.64 -19.36
N MET A 234 -41.63 33.91 -20.34
CA MET A 234 -42.12 33.91 -21.72
C MET A 234 -43.11 32.79 -22.05
N LEU A 235 -43.01 31.62 -21.40
CA LEU A 235 -43.74 30.41 -21.82
C LEU A 235 -45.11 30.20 -21.14
N LYS A 236 -45.55 31.03 -20.18
CA LYS A 236 -46.88 30.96 -19.51
C LYS A 236 -47.41 29.53 -19.22
N GLY A 237 -46.53 28.60 -18.82
CA GLY A 237 -46.89 27.21 -18.50
C GLY A 237 -46.83 26.20 -19.64
N ALA A 238 -46.36 26.56 -20.83
CA ALA A 238 -46.06 25.60 -21.89
C ALA A 238 -44.90 24.66 -21.46
N PRO A 239 -44.99 23.35 -21.74
CA PRO A 239 -43.98 22.40 -21.31
C PRO A 239 -42.67 22.63 -22.06
N LEU A 240 -41.58 22.81 -21.29
CA LEU A 240 -40.22 22.88 -21.83
C LEU A 240 -39.86 21.55 -22.53
N PRO A 241 -39.06 21.58 -23.61
CA PRO A 241 -38.53 20.35 -24.23
C PRO A 241 -37.81 19.45 -23.21
N GLN A 242 -37.94 18.13 -23.36
CA GLN A 242 -37.41 17.15 -22.39
C GLN A 242 -35.91 17.33 -22.12
N LEU A 243 -35.12 17.66 -23.17
CA LEU A 243 -33.69 17.90 -23.04
C LEU A 243 -33.39 19.13 -22.16
N THR A 244 -34.15 20.23 -22.35
CA THR A 244 -34.05 21.44 -21.53
C THR A 244 -34.45 21.18 -20.09
N GLN A 245 -35.55 20.45 -19.87
CA GLN A 245 -35.99 20.06 -18.52
C GLN A 245 -34.93 19.24 -17.78
N PHE A 246 -34.28 18.30 -18.47
CA PHE A 246 -33.18 17.51 -17.90
C PHE A 246 -32.02 18.41 -17.47
N VAL A 247 -31.52 19.28 -18.35
CA VAL A 247 -30.40 20.20 -18.04
C VAL A 247 -30.74 21.13 -16.87
N LEU A 248 -31.95 21.69 -16.84
CA LEU A 248 -32.44 22.52 -15.74
C LEU A 248 -32.56 21.72 -14.42
N SER A 249 -33.02 20.48 -14.47
CA SER A 249 -33.10 19.62 -13.28
C SER A 249 -31.72 19.35 -12.67
N VAL A 250 -30.72 19.08 -13.50
CA VAL A 250 -29.33 18.88 -13.06
C VAL A 250 -28.75 20.19 -12.52
N SER A 251 -29.01 21.33 -13.18
CA SER A 251 -28.57 22.66 -12.72
C SER A 251 -29.15 22.99 -11.33
N ARG A 252 -30.45 22.81 -11.13
CA ARG A 252 -31.11 23.00 -9.83
C ARG A 252 -30.53 22.06 -8.77
N PHE A 253 -30.27 20.80 -9.09
CA PHE A 253 -29.62 19.87 -8.16
C PHE A 253 -28.22 20.36 -7.74
N VAL A 254 -27.41 20.80 -8.70
CA VAL A 254 -26.06 21.32 -8.43
C VAL A 254 -26.09 22.60 -7.60
N GLN A 255 -27.02 23.52 -7.87
CA GLN A 255 -27.16 24.78 -7.12
C GLN A 255 -27.71 24.59 -5.71
N TYR A 256 -28.91 24.00 -5.59
CA TYR A 256 -29.64 23.91 -4.32
C TYR A 256 -29.07 22.86 -3.39
N GLN A 257 -28.43 21.82 -3.94
CA GLN A 257 -27.90 20.69 -3.18
C GLN A 257 -26.37 20.55 -3.38
N TRP A 258 -25.63 21.66 -3.39
CA TRP A 258 -24.18 21.65 -3.56
C TRP A 258 -23.45 20.85 -2.48
N PHE A 259 -23.93 20.90 -1.23
CA PHE A 259 -23.42 20.06 -0.13
C PHE A 259 -23.62 18.57 -0.41
N ILE A 260 -24.79 18.16 -0.91
CA ILE A 260 -25.08 16.77 -1.28
C ILE A 260 -24.23 16.35 -2.48
N THR A 261 -24.03 17.25 -3.44
CA THR A 261 -23.17 17.00 -4.60
C THR A 261 -21.73 16.70 -4.17
N ILE A 262 -21.15 17.51 -3.27
CA ILE A 262 -19.84 17.25 -2.69
C ILE A 262 -19.83 15.95 -1.88
N LEU A 263 -20.87 15.69 -1.09
CA LEU A 263 -21.01 14.47 -0.30
C LEU A 263 -21.05 13.22 -1.20
N ILE A 264 -21.75 13.27 -2.33
CA ILE A 264 -21.79 12.18 -3.32
C ILE A 264 -20.41 11.97 -3.93
N ILE A 265 -19.73 13.03 -4.36
CA ILE A 265 -18.38 12.93 -4.94
C ILE A 265 -17.41 12.29 -3.93
N VAL A 266 -17.39 12.81 -2.70
CA VAL A 266 -16.55 12.26 -1.63
C VAL A 266 -16.96 10.83 -1.29
N GLY A 267 -18.26 10.55 -1.21
CA GLY A 267 -18.82 9.24 -0.95
C GLY A 267 -18.41 8.21 -2.01
N VAL A 268 -18.49 8.56 -3.29
CA VAL A 268 -18.03 7.73 -4.41
C VAL A 268 -16.53 7.48 -4.31
N VAL A 269 -15.71 8.49 -4.03
CA VAL A 269 -14.25 8.34 -3.89
C VAL A 269 -13.89 7.44 -2.70
N VAL A 270 -14.57 7.61 -1.57
CA VAL A 270 -14.37 6.79 -0.37
C VAL A 270 -14.84 5.36 -0.62
N LEU A 271 -16.02 5.16 -1.20
CA LEU A 271 -16.57 3.85 -1.53
C LEU A 271 -15.67 3.12 -2.54
N TYR A 272 -15.18 3.82 -3.57
CA TYR A 272 -14.18 3.31 -4.50
C TYR A 272 -12.90 2.87 -3.77
N LYS A 273 -12.36 3.71 -2.87
CA LYS A 273 -11.16 3.36 -2.09
C LYS A 273 -11.39 2.17 -1.16
N LEU A 274 -12.57 2.04 -0.55
CA LEU A 274 -12.91 0.88 0.28
C LEU A 274 -13.05 -0.36 -0.59
N PHE A 275 -13.76 -0.26 -1.72
CA PHE A 275 -13.95 -1.37 -2.66
C PHE A 275 -12.61 -1.87 -3.21
N ALA A 276 -11.73 -0.96 -3.62
CA ALA A 276 -10.38 -1.25 -4.11
C ALA A 276 -9.45 -1.89 -3.06
N ARG A 277 -9.82 -1.89 -1.77
CA ARG A 277 -9.09 -2.59 -0.70
C ARG A 277 -9.60 -4.00 -0.43
N THR A 278 -10.78 -4.37 -0.94
CA THR A 278 -11.33 -5.71 -0.76
C THR A 278 -10.73 -6.69 -1.76
N LYS A 279 -10.57 -7.96 -1.37
CA LYS A 279 -10.05 -9.02 -2.27
C LYS A 279 -10.87 -9.14 -3.56
N PHE A 280 -12.20 -9.01 -3.44
CA PHE A 280 -13.10 -9.03 -4.58
C PHE A 280 -12.92 -7.80 -5.46
N GLY A 281 -12.86 -6.61 -4.87
CA GLY A 281 -12.69 -5.36 -5.61
C GLY A 281 -11.36 -5.28 -6.36
N ILE A 282 -10.26 -5.75 -5.77
CA ILE A 282 -8.96 -5.85 -6.47
C ILE A 282 -9.09 -6.75 -7.70
N ARG A 283 -9.69 -7.94 -7.57
CA ARG A 283 -9.85 -8.86 -8.71
C ARG A 283 -10.76 -8.29 -9.80
N VAL A 284 -11.84 -7.62 -9.44
CA VAL A 284 -12.75 -6.97 -10.39
C VAL A 284 -12.04 -5.80 -11.09
N MET A 285 -11.28 -5.00 -10.35
CA MET A 285 -10.51 -3.89 -10.90
C MET A 285 -9.41 -4.37 -11.84
N ASP A 286 -8.66 -5.41 -11.46
CA ASP A 286 -7.62 -6.00 -12.31
C ASP A 286 -8.23 -6.55 -13.60
N ARG A 287 -9.40 -7.19 -13.52
CA ARG A 287 -10.13 -7.68 -14.69
C ARG A 287 -10.64 -6.54 -15.57
N LEU A 288 -11.22 -5.49 -14.99
CA LEU A 288 -11.66 -4.29 -15.70
C LEU A 288 -10.49 -3.58 -16.39
N ALA A 289 -9.36 -3.46 -15.70
CA ALA A 289 -8.15 -2.87 -16.23
C ALA A 289 -7.63 -3.64 -17.44
N LEU A 290 -7.75 -4.98 -17.45
CA LEU A 290 -7.40 -5.83 -18.59
C LEU A 290 -8.40 -5.74 -19.76
N ILE A 291 -9.67 -5.44 -19.51
CA ILE A 291 -10.73 -5.35 -20.54
C ILE A 291 -10.75 -3.96 -21.21
N LEU A 292 -10.34 -2.90 -20.51
CA LEU A 292 -10.41 -1.56 -21.03
C LEU A 292 -9.49 -1.39 -22.26
N PRO A 293 -10.02 -0.98 -23.42
CA PRO A 293 -9.23 -0.82 -24.64
C PRO A 293 -8.11 0.20 -24.41
N GLY A 294 -6.89 -0.15 -24.83
CA GLY A 294 -5.68 0.64 -24.61
C GLY A 294 -5.01 0.40 -23.24
N LEU A 295 -5.77 0.36 -22.13
CA LEU A 295 -5.20 0.14 -20.79
C LEU A 295 -4.83 -1.31 -20.51
N GLY A 296 -5.59 -2.29 -21.02
CA GLY A 296 -5.33 -3.72 -20.76
C GLY A 296 -3.94 -4.17 -21.21
N PRO A 297 -3.56 -3.94 -22.48
CA PRO A 297 -2.21 -4.25 -22.96
C PRO A 297 -1.11 -3.52 -22.18
N LEU A 298 -1.35 -2.26 -21.78
CA LEU A 298 -0.40 -1.50 -20.97
C LEU A 298 -0.18 -2.16 -19.59
N VAL A 299 -1.26 -2.50 -18.89
CA VAL A 299 -1.19 -3.12 -17.56
C VAL A 299 -0.49 -4.47 -17.64
N LEU A 300 -0.78 -5.27 -18.67
CA LEU A 300 -0.13 -6.56 -18.88
C LEU A 300 1.37 -6.39 -19.13
N ARG A 301 1.78 -5.53 -20.07
CA ARG A 301 3.20 -5.23 -20.36
C ARG A 301 3.93 -4.72 -19.12
N ALA A 302 3.32 -3.82 -18.36
CA ALA A 302 3.90 -3.30 -17.12
C ALA A 302 4.05 -4.38 -16.03
N SER A 303 3.10 -5.31 -15.97
CA SER A 303 3.16 -6.44 -15.03
C SER A 303 4.24 -7.44 -15.44
N ILE A 304 4.37 -7.74 -16.74
CA ILE A 304 5.43 -8.59 -17.30
C ILE A 304 6.81 -7.96 -17.06
N ALA A 305 6.99 -6.67 -17.38
CA ALA A 305 8.25 -5.95 -17.16
C ALA A 305 8.69 -5.99 -15.69
N ARG A 306 7.73 -5.79 -14.78
CA ARG A 306 7.98 -5.86 -13.33
C ARG A 306 8.34 -7.28 -12.90
N PHE A 307 7.62 -8.28 -13.40
CA PHE A 307 7.89 -9.69 -13.13
C PHE A 307 9.31 -10.08 -13.58
N THR A 308 9.63 -9.88 -14.86
CA THR A 308 10.92 -10.29 -15.43
C THR A 308 12.08 -9.51 -14.80
N ARG A 309 11.90 -8.21 -14.52
CA ARG A 309 12.93 -7.43 -13.82
C ARG A 309 13.17 -7.92 -12.41
N THR A 310 12.10 -8.16 -11.66
CA THR A 310 12.22 -8.61 -10.26
C THR A 310 12.85 -9.99 -10.20
N LEU A 311 12.38 -10.92 -11.03
CA LEU A 311 12.91 -12.28 -11.10
C LEU A 311 14.38 -12.27 -11.53
N GLY A 312 14.73 -11.53 -12.60
CA GLY A 312 16.11 -11.39 -13.08
C GLY A 312 17.04 -10.78 -12.02
N THR A 313 16.58 -9.76 -11.30
CA THR A 313 17.37 -9.11 -10.24
C THR A 313 17.62 -10.05 -9.06
N LEU A 314 16.60 -10.81 -8.64
CA LEU A 314 16.70 -11.79 -7.56
C LEU A 314 17.65 -12.92 -7.93
N MET A 315 17.47 -13.50 -9.12
CA MET A 315 18.30 -14.61 -9.59
C MET A 315 19.74 -14.18 -9.84
N ALA A 316 19.97 -13.00 -10.41
CA ALA A 316 21.31 -12.45 -10.55
C ALA A 316 22.00 -12.33 -9.19
N SER A 317 21.23 -12.01 -8.14
CA SER A 317 21.69 -11.86 -6.75
C SER A 317 21.82 -13.18 -5.99
N GLY A 318 21.74 -14.32 -6.68
CA GLY A 318 21.94 -15.64 -6.09
C GLY A 318 20.74 -16.15 -5.29
N VAL A 319 19.57 -15.50 -5.38
CA VAL A 319 18.35 -16.00 -4.72
C VAL A 319 17.86 -17.23 -5.48
N PRO A 320 17.59 -18.37 -4.80
CA PRO A 320 17.06 -19.57 -5.45
C PRO A 320 15.78 -19.29 -6.25
N ILE A 321 15.59 -19.97 -7.37
CA ILE A 321 14.50 -19.68 -8.31
C ILE A 321 13.10 -19.84 -7.68
N LEU A 322 12.88 -20.90 -6.90
CA LEU A 322 11.60 -21.12 -6.21
C LEU A 322 11.27 -19.97 -5.25
N GLN A 323 12.26 -19.51 -4.47
CA GLN A 323 12.08 -18.36 -3.59
C GLN A 323 11.85 -17.08 -4.38
N SER A 324 12.55 -16.93 -5.52
CA SER A 324 12.41 -15.77 -6.40
C SER A 324 11.01 -15.69 -7.03
N LEU A 325 10.42 -16.83 -7.40
CA LEU A 325 9.05 -16.91 -7.91
C LEU A 325 8.02 -16.48 -6.85
N ILE A 326 8.18 -16.91 -5.59
CA ILE A 326 7.30 -16.49 -4.48
C ILE A 326 7.40 -14.98 -4.25
N ILE A 327 8.62 -14.43 -4.22
CA ILE A 327 8.81 -12.98 -4.00
C ILE A 327 8.21 -12.19 -5.16
N THR A 328 8.46 -12.62 -6.39
CA THR A 328 7.98 -11.93 -7.59
C THR A 328 6.47 -11.99 -7.71
N ARG A 329 5.83 -13.09 -7.29
CA ARG A 329 4.38 -13.18 -7.17
C ARG A 329 3.81 -12.06 -6.32
N ASP A 330 4.39 -11.83 -5.15
CA ASP A 330 3.91 -10.84 -4.19
C ASP A 330 4.15 -9.39 -4.65
N THR A 331 5.12 -9.15 -5.55
CA THR A 331 5.43 -7.82 -6.09
C THR A 331 4.86 -7.55 -7.47
N SER A 332 4.32 -8.57 -8.16
CA SER A 332 3.79 -8.49 -9.53
C SER A 332 2.67 -7.46 -9.71
N GLY A 333 1.89 -7.19 -8.66
CA GLY A 333 0.89 -6.12 -8.62
C GLY A 333 -0.40 -6.40 -9.41
N ASN A 334 -0.53 -7.58 -10.01
CA ASN A 334 -1.72 -8.03 -10.73
C ASN A 334 -2.11 -9.43 -10.22
N VAL A 335 -3.35 -9.60 -9.79
CA VAL A 335 -3.83 -10.86 -9.20
C VAL A 335 -3.80 -12.02 -10.20
N HIS A 336 -4.11 -11.77 -11.48
CA HIS A 336 -4.08 -12.81 -12.50
C HIS A 336 -2.66 -13.30 -12.80
N LEU A 337 -1.69 -12.38 -12.82
CA LEU A 337 -0.28 -12.73 -12.94
C LEU A 337 0.22 -13.48 -11.69
N ALA A 338 -0.20 -13.06 -10.50
CA ALA A 338 0.15 -13.76 -9.26
C ALA A 338 -0.41 -15.19 -9.21
N ASP A 339 -1.65 -15.40 -9.66
CA ASP A 339 -2.28 -16.72 -9.75
C ASP A 339 -1.54 -17.62 -10.75
N ALA A 340 -1.12 -17.06 -11.90
CA ALA A 340 -0.29 -17.77 -12.88
C ALA A 340 1.07 -18.17 -12.31
N LEU A 341 1.72 -17.27 -11.56
CA LEU A 341 3.02 -17.55 -10.92
C LEU A 341 2.93 -18.61 -9.82
N ASN A 342 1.78 -18.79 -9.16
CA ASN A 342 1.58 -19.92 -8.25
C ASN A 342 1.63 -21.25 -9.00
N ILE A 343 0.94 -21.34 -10.14
CA ILE A 343 0.94 -22.56 -10.97
C ILE A 343 2.35 -22.86 -11.47
N VAL A 344 3.07 -21.83 -11.96
CA VAL A 344 4.47 -21.97 -12.39
C VAL A 344 5.36 -22.45 -11.25
N HIS A 345 5.23 -21.84 -10.06
CA HIS A 345 6.00 -22.24 -8.88
C HIS A 345 5.80 -23.71 -8.53
N ASP A 346 4.55 -24.19 -8.52
CA ASP A 346 4.24 -25.57 -8.14
C ASP A 346 4.78 -26.57 -9.16
N ARG A 347 4.72 -26.25 -10.46
CA ARG A 347 5.30 -27.07 -11.53
C ARG A 347 6.82 -27.11 -11.51
N VAL A 348 7.47 -25.97 -11.30
CA VAL A 348 8.95 -25.90 -11.19
C VAL A 348 9.41 -26.67 -9.94
N LYS A 349 8.62 -26.67 -8.86
CA LYS A 349 8.90 -27.48 -7.66
C LYS A 349 8.79 -28.98 -7.94
N GLU A 350 7.94 -29.39 -8.88
CA GLU A 350 7.81 -30.78 -9.35
C GLU A 350 8.91 -31.19 -10.34
N GLY A 351 9.75 -30.25 -10.79
CA GLY A 351 10.89 -30.50 -11.67
C GLY A 351 10.68 -30.09 -13.14
N ASP A 352 9.56 -29.44 -13.47
CA ASP A 352 9.36 -28.86 -14.80
C ASP A 352 10.34 -27.69 -15.03
N SER A 353 10.74 -27.49 -16.30
CA SER A 353 11.45 -26.28 -16.71
C SER A 353 10.58 -25.05 -16.50
N VAL A 354 11.16 -23.87 -16.33
CA VAL A 354 10.39 -22.65 -16.02
C VAL A 354 9.57 -22.19 -17.21
N ALA A 355 10.10 -22.33 -18.43
CA ALA A 355 9.46 -21.85 -19.65
C ALA A 355 8.11 -22.53 -19.95
N LYS A 356 8.03 -23.86 -19.81
CA LYS A 356 6.85 -24.67 -20.13
C LYS A 356 5.57 -24.27 -19.36
N PRO A 357 5.57 -24.23 -18.02
CA PRO A 357 4.39 -23.84 -17.25
C PRO A 357 4.08 -22.36 -17.44
N LEU A 358 5.06 -21.52 -17.77
CA LEU A 358 4.86 -20.11 -18.08
C LEU A 358 4.05 -19.95 -19.37
N ASP A 359 4.41 -20.69 -20.42
CA ASP A 359 3.67 -20.74 -21.69
C ASP A 359 2.25 -21.30 -21.52
N GLY A 360 2.10 -22.35 -20.70
CA GLY A 360 0.82 -22.96 -20.38
C GLY A 360 -0.21 -22.01 -19.73
N THR A 361 0.23 -20.91 -19.10
CA THR A 361 -0.67 -19.91 -18.51
C THR A 361 -1.32 -18.98 -19.53
N ARG A 362 -0.79 -18.90 -20.76
CA ARG A 362 -1.24 -18.00 -21.85
C ARG A 362 -1.31 -16.50 -21.51
N ILE A 363 -0.72 -16.09 -20.39
CA ILE A 363 -0.62 -14.68 -19.97
C ILE A 363 0.64 -14.04 -20.54
N PHE A 364 1.71 -14.82 -20.68
CA PHE A 364 2.98 -14.35 -21.18
C PHE A 364 3.05 -14.46 -22.70
N PRO A 365 3.48 -13.40 -23.40
CA PRO A 365 3.74 -13.46 -24.83
C PRO A 365 4.89 -14.42 -25.16
N GLY A 366 4.85 -15.01 -26.35
CA GLY A 366 5.84 -16.02 -26.78
C GLY A 366 7.31 -15.54 -26.73
N MET A 367 7.54 -14.24 -26.87
CA MET A 367 8.90 -13.67 -26.72
C MET A 367 9.44 -13.84 -25.29
N VAL A 368 8.60 -13.73 -24.26
CA VAL A 368 9.00 -13.91 -22.86
C VAL A 368 9.38 -15.36 -22.60
N THR A 369 8.53 -16.29 -23.04
CA THR A 369 8.73 -17.73 -22.83
C THR A 369 9.96 -18.23 -23.58
N ALA A 370 10.15 -17.82 -24.83
CA ALA A 370 11.32 -18.16 -25.63
C ALA A 370 12.64 -17.65 -25.03
N MET A 371 12.67 -16.40 -24.51
CA MET A 371 13.88 -15.87 -23.87
C MET A 371 14.19 -16.57 -22.55
N ILE A 372 13.17 -17.01 -21.80
CA ILE A 372 13.34 -17.80 -20.59
C ILE A 372 13.87 -19.20 -20.94
N GLU A 373 13.33 -19.83 -21.99
CA GLU A 373 13.79 -21.13 -22.48
C GLU A 373 15.28 -21.08 -22.88
N VAL A 374 15.66 -20.11 -23.72
CA VAL A 374 17.06 -19.89 -24.10
C VAL A 374 17.93 -19.60 -22.87
N GLY A 375 17.45 -18.80 -21.93
CA GLY A 375 18.17 -18.49 -20.68
C GLY A 375 18.35 -19.71 -19.77
N GLU A 376 17.41 -20.63 -19.78
CA GLU A 376 17.46 -21.88 -19.01
C GLU A 376 18.43 -22.88 -19.66
N GLU A 377 18.40 -23.03 -20.99
CA GLU A 377 19.33 -23.88 -21.75
C GLU A 377 20.79 -23.39 -21.69
N THR A 378 20.99 -22.08 -21.75
CA THR A 378 22.33 -21.46 -21.72
C THR A 378 22.85 -21.18 -20.31
N GLY A 379 22.01 -21.37 -19.28
CA GLY A 379 22.32 -20.97 -17.91
C GLY A 379 22.38 -19.45 -17.68
N ALA A 380 22.04 -18.63 -18.67
CA ALA A 380 22.06 -17.17 -18.63
C ALA A 380 20.69 -16.55 -18.30
N LEU A 381 19.84 -17.26 -17.55
CA LEU A 381 18.47 -16.84 -17.24
C LEU A 381 18.35 -15.42 -16.65
N PRO A 382 19.22 -14.98 -15.70
CA PRO A 382 19.14 -13.62 -15.17
C PRO A 382 19.36 -12.52 -16.22
N GLU A 383 20.25 -12.76 -17.20
CA GLU A 383 20.53 -11.81 -18.28
C GLU A 383 19.34 -11.74 -19.23
N MET A 384 18.80 -12.89 -19.67
CA MET A 384 17.64 -12.94 -20.55
C MET A 384 16.41 -12.29 -19.93
N LEU A 385 16.14 -12.53 -18.63
CA LEU A 385 15.06 -11.88 -17.91
C LEU A 385 15.23 -10.35 -17.84
N THR A 386 16.46 -9.87 -17.66
CA THR A 386 16.75 -8.42 -17.64
C THR A 386 16.55 -7.80 -19.02
N ARG A 387 16.95 -8.49 -20.10
CA ARG A 387 16.72 -8.05 -21.49
C ARG A 387 15.24 -7.95 -21.81
N VAL A 388 14.46 -9.00 -21.50
CA VAL A 388 13.00 -8.99 -21.66
C VAL A 388 12.41 -7.82 -20.88
N ALA A 389 12.85 -7.62 -19.64
CA ALA A 389 12.35 -6.53 -18.83
C ALA A 389 12.62 -5.15 -19.45
N ASP A 390 13.80 -4.93 -20.04
CA ASP A 390 14.16 -3.65 -20.65
C ASP A 390 13.32 -3.40 -21.91
N THR A 391 13.10 -4.43 -22.74
CA THR A 391 12.18 -4.34 -23.90
C THR A 391 10.74 -4.01 -23.47
N TYR A 392 10.20 -4.68 -22.46
CA TYR A 392 8.84 -4.39 -22.01
C TYR A 392 8.71 -3.05 -21.27
N ASP A 393 9.78 -2.55 -20.62
CA ASP A 393 9.78 -1.18 -20.08
C ASP A 393 9.66 -0.15 -21.21
N GLU A 394 10.36 -0.34 -22.33
CA GLU A 394 10.25 0.51 -23.50
C GLU A 394 8.86 0.42 -24.13
N GLU A 395 8.28 -0.77 -24.25
CA GLU A 395 6.90 -0.93 -24.71
C GLU A 395 5.88 -0.23 -23.79
N VAL A 396 6.11 -0.26 -22.47
CA VAL A 396 5.28 0.45 -21.48
C VAL A 396 5.40 1.95 -21.67
N ASP A 397 6.61 2.48 -21.82
CA ASP A 397 6.85 3.90 -22.07
C ASP A 397 6.14 4.37 -23.35
N ASN A 398 6.30 3.63 -24.45
CA ASN A 398 5.64 3.92 -25.73
C ASN A 398 4.11 3.84 -25.63
N ALA A 399 3.58 2.86 -24.90
CA ALA A 399 2.14 2.72 -24.70
C ALA A 399 1.56 3.86 -23.84
N VAL A 400 2.30 4.34 -22.84
CA VAL A 400 1.89 5.52 -22.03
C VAL A 400 1.83 6.76 -22.90
N GLU A 401 2.83 6.98 -23.77
CA GLU A 401 2.84 8.12 -24.70
C GLU A 401 1.68 8.06 -25.69
N GLY A 402 1.45 6.89 -26.31
CA GLY A 402 0.34 6.69 -27.24
C GLY A 402 -1.04 6.88 -26.59
N LEU A 403 -1.22 6.38 -25.37
CA LEU A 403 -2.47 6.61 -24.60
C LEU A 403 -2.66 8.10 -24.29
N THR A 404 -1.60 8.80 -23.91
CA THR A 404 -1.66 10.23 -23.61
C THR A 404 -2.08 11.04 -24.85
N ALA A 405 -1.56 10.70 -26.03
CA ALA A 405 -1.91 11.35 -27.28
C ALA A 405 -3.38 11.15 -27.70
N ILE A 406 -3.98 9.99 -27.39
CA ILE A 406 -5.38 9.68 -27.73
C ILE A 406 -6.36 10.31 -26.73
N ILE A 407 -5.95 10.48 -25.46
CA ILE A 407 -6.79 11.08 -24.42
C ILE A 407 -7.18 12.52 -24.79
N GLU A 408 -6.29 13.29 -25.42
CA GLU A 408 -6.57 14.69 -25.77
C GLU A 408 -7.71 14.88 -26.77
N PRO A 409 -7.72 14.24 -27.96
CA PRO A 409 -8.85 14.29 -28.87
C PRO A 409 -10.17 13.83 -28.23
N ILE A 410 -10.13 12.75 -27.44
CA ILE A 410 -11.31 12.24 -26.74
C ILE A 410 -11.85 13.30 -25.78
N MET A 411 -10.98 13.95 -25.01
CA MET A 411 -11.33 15.01 -24.08
C MET A 411 -12.00 16.19 -24.79
N ILE A 412 -11.47 16.63 -25.94
CA ILE A 412 -12.04 17.72 -26.74
C ILE A 412 -13.43 17.33 -27.25
N VAL A 413 -13.57 16.12 -27.80
CA VAL A 413 -14.86 15.62 -28.31
C VAL A 413 -15.90 15.54 -27.18
N ILE A 414 -15.54 14.99 -26.02
CA ILE A 414 -16.44 14.91 -24.86
C ILE A 414 -16.87 16.31 -24.42
N LEU A 415 -15.93 17.26 -24.32
CA LEU A 415 -16.25 18.63 -23.92
C LEU A 415 -17.16 19.32 -24.95
N ALA A 416 -16.87 19.15 -26.24
CA ALA A 416 -17.69 19.69 -27.32
C ALA A 416 -19.11 19.11 -27.30
N VAL A 417 -19.26 17.80 -27.03
CA VAL A 417 -20.57 17.16 -26.89
C VAL A 417 -21.31 17.70 -25.66
N ILE A 418 -20.66 17.79 -24.49
CA ILE A 418 -21.29 18.30 -23.26
C ILE A 418 -21.76 19.75 -23.46
N VAL A 419 -20.88 20.62 -23.95
CA VAL A 419 -21.21 22.03 -24.18
C VAL A 419 -22.24 22.16 -25.29
N GLY A 420 -22.12 21.38 -26.37
CA GLY A 420 -23.08 21.37 -27.47
C GLY A 420 -24.48 20.96 -27.02
N VAL A 421 -24.60 19.91 -26.20
CA VAL A 421 -25.89 19.48 -25.61
C VAL A 421 -26.48 20.59 -24.74
N ILE A 422 -25.67 21.26 -23.91
CA ILE A 422 -26.13 22.39 -23.11
C ILE A 422 -26.66 23.50 -24.02
N VAL A 423 -25.89 23.93 -25.01
CA VAL A 423 -26.29 24.99 -25.94
C VAL A 423 -27.59 24.63 -26.66
N ILE A 424 -27.69 23.43 -27.25
CA ILE A 424 -28.92 22.97 -27.93
C ILE A 424 -30.11 22.97 -26.97
N ALA A 425 -29.91 22.49 -25.73
CA ALA A 425 -30.96 22.51 -24.71
C ALA A 425 -31.44 23.94 -24.38
N MET A 426 -30.58 24.95 -24.47
CA MET A 426 -30.96 26.35 -24.26
C MET A 426 -31.65 26.97 -25.48
N PHE A 427 -31.35 26.53 -26.70
CA PHE A 427 -31.95 27.07 -27.91
C PHE A 427 -33.32 26.45 -28.25
N LEU A 428 -33.55 25.19 -27.88
CA LEU A 428 -34.81 24.49 -28.18
C LEU A 428 -36.08 25.24 -27.71
N PRO A 429 -36.16 25.77 -26.46
CA PRO A 429 -37.34 26.52 -26.01
C PRO A 429 -37.61 27.78 -26.84
N ILE A 430 -36.57 28.45 -27.33
CA ILE A 430 -36.70 29.66 -28.15
C ILE A 430 -37.38 29.31 -29.48
N VAL A 431 -37.01 28.18 -30.08
CA VAL A 431 -37.65 27.69 -31.31
C VAL A 431 -39.12 27.35 -31.08
N GLU A 432 -39.45 26.74 -29.93
CA GLU A 432 -40.83 26.43 -29.54
C GLU A 432 -41.67 27.72 -29.41
N ILE A 433 -41.11 28.75 -28.77
CA ILE A 433 -41.76 30.06 -28.62
C ILE A 433 -42.00 30.71 -29.99
N ILE A 434 -41.01 30.68 -30.89
CA ILE A 434 -41.15 31.23 -32.25
C ILE A 434 -42.24 30.49 -33.03
N LYS A 435 -42.31 29.16 -32.93
CA LYS A 435 -43.37 28.36 -33.56
C LYS A 435 -44.77 28.61 -33.01
N GLN A 436 -44.89 29.05 -31.76
CA GLN A 436 -46.18 29.42 -31.16
C GLN A 436 -46.61 30.86 -31.50
N LEU A 437 -45.67 31.72 -31.93
CA LEU A 437 -45.92 33.11 -32.32
C LEU A 437 -46.10 33.31 -33.84
N SER A 438 -45.63 32.36 -34.65
CA SER A 438 -45.93 32.25 -36.09
C SER A 438 -47.15 31.39 -36.34
#